data_AF-A0A0C3CFE1-F1
#
_entry.id   AF-A0A0C3CFE1-F1
#
_cell.length_a   1.000
_cell.length_b   1.000
_cell.length_c   1.000
_cell.angle_alpha   90.00
_cell.angle_beta   90.00
_cell.angle_gamma   90.00
#
_symmetry.space_group_name_H-M   'P 1'
#
loop_
_entity.id
_entity.type
_entity.pdbx_description
1 polymer ?
#
loop_
_entity_poly.entity_id
_entity_poly.type
_entity_poly.pdbx_seq_one_letter_code
_entity_poly.pdbx_strand_id
1 'polypeptide(L)'
;PPQTHYDFFPKTLAAGPPPTGPFHIDARELRKEFLQLQAVAHPDRHSAALKTRAEATSARINEAYNALQNPLLRAQYLLSLRGIDVAQDETAKVEDPELLMEVLDTREEIENAQEEEELEDLRRVNDERIEESEKVLNTAFREDNMEIAKGEAVRMRYWVNIKESLNNWEKGKPVILVH
;
A
#
# COMPACT_ATOMS: atom_id res chain seq x y z
N PRO A 1 23.99 -3.52 6.38
CA PRO A 1 22.52 -3.44 6.46
C PRO A 1 21.88 -4.66 5.77
N PRO A 2 20.75 -5.18 6.29
CA PRO A 2 20.01 -6.24 5.61
C PRO A 2 19.47 -5.74 4.27
N GLN A 3 19.32 -6.63 3.30
CA GLN A 3 18.72 -6.33 2.01
C GLN A 3 17.24 -5.95 2.22
N THR A 4 16.85 -4.79 1.70
CA THR A 4 15.51 -4.24 1.71
C THR A 4 14.78 -4.51 0.39
N HIS A 5 13.47 -4.25 0.33
CA HIS A 5 12.69 -4.29 -0.90
C HIS A 5 13.21 -3.28 -1.93
N TYR A 6 13.76 -2.15 -1.50
CA TYR A 6 14.29 -1.11 -2.38
C TYR A 6 15.51 -1.61 -3.18
N ASP A 7 16.31 -2.50 -2.59
CA ASP A 7 17.52 -3.05 -3.23
C ASP A 7 17.20 -3.94 -4.45
N PHE A 8 15.94 -4.36 -4.64
CA PHE A 8 15.52 -5.10 -5.82
C PHE A 8 15.32 -4.22 -7.05
N PHE A 9 15.10 -2.91 -6.88
CA PHE A 9 14.74 -1.97 -7.95
C PHE A 9 15.78 -0.85 -8.10
N PRO A 10 17.06 -1.16 -8.37
CA PRO A 10 18.13 -0.15 -8.35
C PRO A 10 18.01 0.91 -9.45
N LYS A 11 17.28 0.65 -10.55
CA LYS A 11 17.09 1.67 -11.60
C LYS A 11 16.04 2.71 -11.19
N THR A 12 14.95 2.25 -10.58
CA THR A 12 13.84 3.10 -10.13
C THR A 12 14.14 3.75 -8.79
N LEU A 13 14.80 3.03 -7.88
CA LEU A 13 14.98 3.37 -6.46
C LEU A 13 16.46 3.46 -6.07
N ALA A 14 17.27 4.11 -6.90
CA ALA A 14 18.72 4.21 -6.71
C ALA A 14 19.13 4.88 -5.37
N ALA A 15 18.29 5.76 -4.83
CA ALA A 15 18.53 6.43 -3.56
C ALA A 15 18.17 5.58 -2.32
N GLY A 16 17.57 4.39 -2.52
CA GLY A 16 17.11 3.53 -1.45
C GLY A 16 15.84 4.04 -0.74
N PRO A 17 15.54 3.56 0.48
CA PRO A 17 14.37 3.99 1.24
C PRO A 17 14.53 5.42 1.80
N PRO A 18 13.42 6.06 2.22
CA PRO A 18 13.47 7.28 3.00
C PRO A 18 14.28 7.16 4.31
N PRO A 19 14.88 8.26 4.79
CA PRO A 19 14.75 9.64 4.29
C PRO A 19 15.67 9.96 3.09
N THR A 20 16.59 9.06 2.72
CA THR A 20 17.53 9.29 1.63
C THR A 20 16.84 9.31 0.27
N GLY A 21 15.95 8.34 0.02
CA GLY A 21 15.08 8.30 -1.15
C GLY A 21 13.67 8.86 -0.88
N PRO A 22 12.87 9.11 -1.92
CA PRO A 22 11.50 9.55 -1.76
C PRO A 22 10.61 8.41 -1.25
N PHE A 23 9.55 8.75 -0.52
CA PHE A 23 8.48 7.80 -0.21
C PHE A 23 7.61 7.57 -1.43
N HIS A 24 7.32 8.62 -2.20
CA HIS A 24 6.60 8.50 -3.46
C HIS A 24 7.42 7.72 -4.50
N ILE A 25 6.78 6.77 -5.17
CA ILE A 25 7.36 5.93 -6.22
C ILE A 25 6.45 6.00 -7.44
N ASP A 26 7.04 6.28 -8.60
CA ASP A 26 6.34 6.19 -9.89
C ASP A 26 6.00 4.73 -10.17
N ALA A 27 4.70 4.39 -10.08
CA ALA A 27 4.21 3.04 -10.30
C ALA A 27 4.48 2.51 -11.72
N ARG A 28 4.59 3.38 -12.73
CA ARG A 28 4.86 2.98 -14.12
C ARG A 28 6.31 2.54 -14.29
N GLU A 29 7.26 3.32 -13.77
CA GLU A 29 8.68 2.93 -13.84
C GLU A 29 8.97 1.72 -12.94
N LEU A 30 8.37 1.66 -11.74
CA LEU A 30 8.47 0.49 -10.87
C LEU A 30 7.97 -0.78 -11.58
N ARG A 31 6.80 -0.74 -12.21
CA ARG A 31 6.22 -1.87 -12.96
C ARG A 31 7.10 -2.27 -14.14
N LYS A 32 7.68 -1.32 -14.85
CA LYS A 32 8.56 -1.58 -15.98
C LYS A 32 9.84 -2.30 -15.54
N GLU A 33 10.47 -1.87 -14.44
CA GLU A 33 11.63 -2.57 -13.88
C GLU A 33 11.24 -3.95 -13.34
N PHE A 34 10.12 -4.07 -12.64
CA PHE A 34 9.56 -5.34 -12.18
C PHE A 34 9.44 -6.38 -13.29
N LEU A 35 8.84 -6.02 -14.43
CA LEU A 35 8.68 -6.92 -15.57
C LEU A 35 10.04 -7.37 -16.14
N GLN A 36 11.04 -6.47 -16.17
CA GLN A 36 12.40 -6.82 -16.59
C GLN A 36 13.05 -7.82 -15.63
N LEU A 37 12.92 -7.58 -14.32
CA LEU A 37 13.48 -8.46 -13.28
C LEU A 37 12.82 -9.84 -13.30
N GLN A 38 11.48 -9.90 -13.40
CA GLN A 38 10.74 -11.16 -13.52
C GLN A 38 11.14 -11.93 -14.78
N ALA A 39 11.31 -11.25 -15.91
CA ALA A 39 11.75 -11.89 -17.14
C ALA A 39 13.15 -12.52 -17.01
N VAL A 40 14.03 -12.00 -16.15
CA VAL A 40 15.37 -12.58 -15.89
C VAL A 40 15.31 -13.69 -14.84
N ALA A 41 14.46 -13.53 -13.83
CA ALA A 41 14.28 -14.49 -12.73
C ALA A 41 13.39 -15.69 -13.08
N HIS A 42 12.74 -15.70 -14.26
CA HIS A 42 11.81 -16.75 -14.63
C HIS A 42 12.47 -18.15 -14.61
N PRO A 43 11.90 -19.15 -13.89
CA PRO A 43 12.53 -20.45 -13.66
C PRO A 43 12.84 -21.22 -14.95
N ASP A 44 12.04 -21.05 -16.00
CA ASP A 44 12.26 -21.72 -17.30
C ASP A 44 13.52 -21.24 -18.04
N ARG A 45 14.13 -20.13 -17.61
CA ARG A 45 15.39 -19.62 -18.17
C ARG A 45 16.62 -20.22 -17.50
N HIS A 46 16.42 -21.00 -16.44
CA HIS A 46 17.50 -21.56 -15.62
C HIS A 46 17.51 -23.08 -15.74
N SER A 47 18.70 -23.68 -15.57
CA SER A 47 18.83 -25.14 -15.56
C SER A 47 18.06 -25.74 -14.37
N ALA A 48 17.72 -27.03 -14.44
CA ALA A 48 17.00 -27.71 -13.36
C ALA A 48 17.67 -27.54 -11.98
N ALA A 49 19.00 -27.50 -11.93
CA ALA A 49 19.77 -27.28 -10.69
C ALA A 49 19.63 -25.86 -10.10
N LEU A 50 19.26 -24.87 -10.92
CA LEU A 50 19.09 -23.47 -10.52
C LEU A 50 17.62 -23.07 -10.37
N LYS A 51 16.69 -23.96 -10.74
CA LYS A 51 15.26 -23.66 -10.79
C LYS A 51 14.69 -23.20 -9.45
N THR A 52 14.99 -23.91 -8.36
CA THR A 52 14.54 -23.53 -7.00
C THR A 52 15.08 -22.16 -6.57
N ARG A 53 16.32 -21.84 -6.95
CA ARG A 53 16.89 -20.51 -6.66
C ARG A 53 16.20 -19.41 -7.47
N ALA A 54 15.87 -19.69 -8.73
CA ALA A 54 15.13 -18.78 -9.60
C ALA A 54 13.72 -18.51 -9.06
N GLU A 55 13.00 -19.56 -8.63
CA GLU A 55 11.69 -19.46 -7.97
C GLU A 55 11.76 -18.60 -6.71
N ALA A 56 12.72 -18.86 -5.81
CA ALA A 56 12.91 -18.06 -4.60
C ALA A 56 13.24 -16.58 -4.93
N THR A 57 14.00 -16.32 -5.99
CA THR A 57 14.32 -14.96 -6.43
C THR A 57 13.10 -14.24 -6.98
N SER A 58 12.31 -14.91 -7.84
CA SER A 58 11.06 -14.38 -8.37
C SER A 58 10.05 -14.07 -7.26
N ALA A 59 9.93 -14.95 -6.26
CA ALA A 59 9.07 -14.71 -5.10
C ALA A 59 9.46 -13.44 -4.33
N ARG A 60 10.75 -13.24 -4.06
CA ARG A 60 11.24 -12.04 -3.36
C ARG A 60 11.03 -10.76 -4.18
N ILE A 61 11.17 -10.83 -5.52
CA ILE A 61 10.86 -9.69 -6.40
C ILE A 61 9.37 -9.36 -6.36
N ASN A 62 8.49 -10.36 -6.34
CA ASN A 62 7.04 -10.16 -6.22
C ASN A 62 6.66 -9.53 -4.88
N GLU A 63 7.21 -10.04 -3.79
CA GLU A 63 7.01 -9.49 -2.44
C GLU A 63 7.42 -8.02 -2.39
N ALA A 64 8.64 -7.71 -2.86
CA ALA A 64 9.15 -6.35 -2.91
C ALA A 64 8.28 -5.44 -3.80
N TYR A 65 7.87 -5.91 -4.98
CA TYR A 65 7.01 -5.15 -5.88
C TYR A 65 5.66 -4.84 -5.25
N ASN A 66 4.99 -5.84 -4.67
CA ASN A 66 3.68 -5.68 -4.04
C ASN A 66 3.74 -4.70 -2.87
N ALA A 67 4.76 -4.83 -2.02
CA ALA A 67 4.96 -3.92 -0.90
C ALA A 67 5.26 -2.49 -1.36
N LEU A 68 6.04 -2.32 -2.43
CA LEU A 68 6.45 -0.99 -2.91
C LEU A 68 5.41 -0.33 -3.83
N GLN A 69 4.55 -1.08 -4.53
CA GLN A 69 3.58 -0.47 -5.44
C GLN A 69 2.41 0.18 -4.68
N ASN A 70 1.95 -0.42 -3.59
CA ASN A 70 0.83 0.09 -2.79
C ASN A 70 1.34 1.07 -1.72
N PRO A 71 0.88 2.34 -1.68
CA PRO A 71 1.35 3.33 -0.69
C PRO A 71 1.17 2.91 0.77
N LEU A 72 0.07 2.23 1.11
CA LEU A 72 -0.18 1.73 2.47
C LEU A 72 0.82 0.62 2.85
N LEU A 73 0.97 -0.39 1.99
CA LEU A 73 1.93 -1.48 2.23
C LEU A 73 3.37 -0.94 2.29
N ARG A 74 3.68 0.07 1.47
CA ARG A 74 4.98 0.74 1.47
C ARG A 74 5.24 1.45 2.79
N ALA A 75 4.24 2.18 3.31
CA ALA A 75 4.34 2.86 4.60
C ALA A 75 4.51 1.87 5.75
N GLN A 76 3.70 0.81 5.78
CA GLN A 76 3.81 -0.27 6.77
C GLN A 76 5.18 -0.96 6.72
N TYR A 77 5.69 -1.24 5.53
CA TYR A 77 7.02 -1.82 5.33
C TYR A 77 8.12 -0.89 5.85
N LEU A 78 8.07 0.40 5.51
CA LEU A 78 9.07 1.36 5.98
C LEU A 78 9.04 1.54 7.50
N LEU A 79 7.85 1.55 8.10
CA LEU A 79 7.69 1.59 9.56
C LEU A 79 8.23 0.31 10.22
N SER A 80 8.02 -0.86 9.61
CA SER A 80 8.52 -2.13 10.16
C SER A 80 10.06 -2.20 10.11
N LEU A 81 10.70 -1.59 9.11
CA LEU A 81 12.16 -1.41 9.09
C LEU A 81 12.68 -0.58 10.28
N ARG A 82 11.82 0.23 10.91
CA ARG A 82 12.10 1.01 12.12
C ARG A 82 11.62 0.33 13.41
N GLY A 83 11.12 -0.90 13.32
CA GLY A 83 10.57 -1.65 14.46
C GLY A 83 9.16 -1.22 14.87
N ILE A 84 8.44 -0.48 14.01
CA ILE A 84 7.06 -0.05 14.24
C ILE A 84 6.15 -0.93 13.37
N ASP A 85 5.40 -1.84 13.99
CA ASP A 85 4.44 -2.68 13.27
C ASP A 85 3.05 -2.04 13.33
N VAL A 86 2.59 -1.52 12.19
CA VAL A 86 1.22 -0.97 12.04
C VAL A 86 0.29 -1.97 11.36
N ALA A 87 0.84 -2.99 10.69
CA ALA A 87 0.06 -3.94 9.92
C ALA A 87 -0.67 -4.93 10.84
N GLN A 88 0.00 -5.39 11.90
CA GLN A 88 -0.53 -6.37 12.86
C GLN A 88 -1.12 -5.74 14.13
N ASP A 89 -1.06 -4.42 14.25
CA ASP A 89 -1.61 -3.73 15.43
C ASP A 89 -3.13 -3.57 15.28
N GLU A 90 -3.85 -4.61 15.69
CA GLU A 90 -5.32 -4.61 15.85
C GLU A 90 -5.79 -3.58 16.89
N THR A 91 -4.89 -3.12 17.76
CA THR A 91 -5.15 -2.09 18.77
C THR A 91 -4.76 -0.68 18.33
N ALA A 92 -4.05 -0.53 17.21
CA ALA A 92 -3.81 0.75 16.54
C ALA A 92 -5.12 1.26 15.96
N LYS A 93 -6.00 1.70 16.85
CA LYS A 93 -7.13 2.53 16.52
C LYS A 93 -6.62 3.95 16.42
N VAL A 94 -7.10 4.65 15.41
CA VAL A 94 -6.89 6.09 15.38
C VAL A 94 -7.67 6.69 16.56
N GLU A 95 -6.98 7.46 17.42
CA GLU A 95 -7.58 8.27 18.47
C GLU A 95 -8.09 9.62 17.91
N ASP A 96 -8.71 9.59 16.73
CA ASP A 96 -9.25 10.75 16.02
C ASP A 96 -10.76 10.51 15.84
N PRO A 97 -11.60 11.07 16.73
CA PRO A 97 -13.05 10.91 16.65
C PRO A 97 -13.64 11.44 15.35
N GLU A 98 -13.04 12.47 14.74
CA GLU A 98 -13.51 13.05 13.49
C GLU A 98 -13.31 12.05 12.34
N LEU A 99 -12.12 11.43 12.27
CA LEU A 99 -11.86 10.38 11.29
C LEU A 99 -12.82 9.19 11.46
N LEU A 100 -13.03 8.74 12.70
CA LEU A 100 -13.89 7.58 12.95
C LEU A 100 -15.34 7.86 12.53
N MET A 101 -15.83 9.08 12.77
CA MET A 101 -17.15 9.51 12.32
C MET A 101 -17.22 9.52 10.80
N GLU A 102 -16.26 10.13 10.12
CA GLU A 102 -16.21 10.19 8.66
C GLU A 102 -16.16 8.78 8.01
N VAL A 103 -15.43 7.85 8.62
CA VAL A 103 -15.38 6.44 8.19
C VAL A 103 -16.72 5.74 8.37
N LEU A 104 -17.41 5.97 9.50
CA LEU A 104 -18.72 5.39 9.76
C LEU A 104 -19.79 5.94 8.80
N ASP A 105 -19.80 7.25 8.60
CA ASP A 105 -20.72 7.93 7.68
C ASP A 105 -20.51 7.41 6.24
N THR A 106 -19.25 7.33 5.80
CA THR A 106 -18.92 6.80 4.46
C THR A 106 -19.38 5.33 4.32
N ARG A 107 -19.28 4.51 5.38
CA ARG A 107 -19.74 3.12 5.36
C ARG A 107 -21.27 3.02 5.26
N GLU A 108 -21.98 3.85 6.01
CA GLU A 108 -23.44 3.92 5.96
C GLU A 108 -23.92 4.33 4.55
N GLU A 109 -23.25 5.28 3.91
CA GLU A 109 -23.55 5.66 2.52
C GLU A 109 -23.36 4.49 1.55
N ILE A 110 -22.29 3.70 1.71
CA ILE A 110 -22.04 2.50 0.88
C ILE A 110 -23.12 1.43 1.09
N GLU A 111 -23.55 1.22 2.34
CA GLU A 111 -24.59 0.23 2.69
C GLU A 111 -25.97 0.64 2.18
N ASN A 112 -26.26 1.94 2.15
CA ASN A 112 -27.55 2.47 1.72
C ASN A 112 -27.67 2.65 0.19
N ALA A 113 -26.55 2.62 -0.54
CA ALA A 113 -26.55 2.76 -1.99
C ALA A 113 -27.39 1.68 -2.68
N GLN A 114 -28.22 2.10 -3.64
CA GLN A 114 -29.11 1.20 -4.41
C GLN A 114 -28.61 0.94 -5.83
N GLU A 115 -27.81 1.86 -6.36
CA GLU A 115 -27.25 1.81 -7.71
C GLU A 115 -25.75 2.16 -7.66
N GLU A 116 -24.98 1.66 -8.63
CA GLU A 116 -23.52 1.87 -8.66
C GLU A 116 -23.15 3.35 -8.89
N GLU A 117 -23.98 4.06 -9.64
CA GLU A 117 -23.83 5.49 -9.94
C GLU A 117 -23.84 6.36 -8.67
N GLU A 118 -24.55 5.95 -7.62
CA GLU A 118 -24.58 6.65 -6.32
C GLU A 118 -23.21 6.63 -5.62
N LEU A 119 -22.35 5.67 -5.98
CA LEU A 119 -21.03 5.49 -5.38
C LEU A 119 -19.90 6.17 -6.15
N GLU A 120 -20.15 6.72 -7.35
CA GLU A 120 -19.10 7.33 -8.17
C GLU A 120 -18.43 8.51 -7.46
N ASP A 121 -19.21 9.38 -6.84
CA ASP A 121 -18.70 10.50 -6.07
C ASP A 121 -17.93 10.03 -4.82
N LEU A 122 -18.42 8.99 -4.15
CA LEU A 122 -17.72 8.39 -3.00
C LEU A 122 -16.36 7.81 -3.38
N ARG A 123 -16.29 7.13 -4.53
CA ARG A 123 -15.03 6.61 -5.08
C ARG A 123 -14.04 7.75 -5.32
N ARG A 124 -14.50 8.82 -5.97
CA ARG A 124 -13.66 10.00 -6.25
C ARG A 124 -13.15 10.65 -4.96
N VAL A 125 -14.03 10.91 -4.00
CA VAL A 125 -13.66 11.53 -2.71
C VAL A 125 -12.70 10.65 -1.92
N ASN A 126 -12.93 9.34 -1.89
CA ASN A 126 -12.03 8.42 -1.20
C ASN A 126 -10.65 8.30 -1.88
N ASP A 127 -10.60 8.39 -3.21
CA ASP A 127 -9.33 8.46 -3.95
C ASP A 127 -8.55 9.75 -3.60
N GLU A 128 -9.24 10.89 -3.52
CA GLU A 128 -8.64 12.16 -3.06
C GLU A 128 -8.09 12.06 -1.62
N ARG A 129 -8.83 11.39 -0.71
CA ARG A 129 -8.36 11.13 0.67
C ARG A 129 -7.10 10.27 0.71
N ILE A 130 -7.01 9.23 -0.12
CA ILE A 130 -5.81 8.38 -0.23
C ILE A 130 -4.62 9.19 -0.78
N GLU A 131 -4.84 10.01 -1.81
CA GLU A 131 -3.81 10.87 -2.39
C GLU A 131 -3.29 11.90 -1.36
N GLU A 132 -4.16 12.47 -0.54
CA GLU A 132 -3.75 13.39 0.51
C GLU A 132 -2.95 12.68 1.60
N SER A 133 -3.39 11.50 2.05
CA SER A 133 -2.60 10.66 2.96
C SER A 133 -1.23 10.32 2.39
N GLU A 134 -1.10 10.07 1.08
CA GLU A 134 0.20 9.81 0.44
C GLU A 134 1.12 11.04 0.52
N LYS A 135 0.60 12.26 0.35
CA LYS A 135 1.39 13.50 0.49
C LYS A 135 1.88 13.72 1.92
N VAL A 136 1.03 13.44 2.91
CA VAL A 136 1.40 13.54 4.34
C VAL A 136 2.49 12.53 4.66
N LEU A 137 2.33 11.26 4.26
CA LEU A 137 3.37 10.23 4.42
C LEU A 137 4.67 10.62 3.72
N ASN A 138 4.59 11.17 2.52
CA ASN A 138 5.78 11.60 1.79
C ASN A 138 6.57 12.67 2.55
N THR A 139 5.87 13.62 3.17
CA THR A 139 6.50 14.64 4.01
C THR A 139 7.06 14.03 5.30
N ALA A 140 6.29 13.20 5.98
CA ALA A 140 6.68 12.56 7.23
C ALA A 140 7.95 11.70 7.07
N PHE A 141 8.02 10.87 6.02
CA PHE A 141 9.20 10.05 5.75
C PHE A 141 10.42 10.87 5.31
N ARG A 142 10.21 11.97 4.57
CA ARG A 142 11.30 12.88 4.18
C ARG A 142 11.91 13.59 5.40
N GLU A 143 11.07 13.94 6.37
CA GLU A 143 11.48 14.62 7.61
C GLU A 143 11.83 13.64 8.74
N ASP A 144 11.82 12.34 8.46
CA ASP A 144 12.06 11.25 9.42
C ASP A 144 11.12 11.27 10.64
N ASN A 145 9.92 11.83 10.49
CA ASN A 145 8.92 11.93 11.56
C ASN A 145 8.05 10.66 11.63
N MET A 146 8.49 9.70 12.44
CA MET A 146 7.84 8.39 12.57
C MET A 146 6.48 8.44 13.26
N GLU A 147 6.24 9.44 14.13
CA GLU A 147 4.96 9.57 14.82
C GLU A 147 3.85 9.95 13.83
N ILE A 148 4.12 10.97 13.00
CA ILE A 148 3.19 11.35 11.92
C ILE A 148 3.05 10.22 10.90
N ALA A 149 4.16 9.57 10.50
CA ALA A 149 4.10 8.47 9.55
C ALA A 149 3.26 7.29 10.07
N LYS A 150 3.38 6.95 11.36
CA LYS A 150 2.55 5.93 12.01
C LYS A 150 1.08 6.32 11.99
N GLY A 151 0.74 7.51 12.50
CA GLY A 151 -0.65 7.97 12.55
C GLY A 151 -1.32 8.00 11.18
N GLU A 152 -0.60 8.52 10.17
CA GLU A 152 -1.12 8.62 8.81
C GLU A 152 -1.23 7.26 8.12
N ALA A 153 -0.33 6.31 8.40
CA ALA A 153 -0.45 4.94 7.89
C ALA A 153 -1.72 4.25 8.43
N VAL A 154 -2.09 4.49 9.69
CA VAL A 154 -3.35 3.97 10.25
C VAL A 154 -4.54 4.67 9.60
N ARG A 155 -4.50 6.00 9.41
CA ARG A 155 -5.56 6.74 8.69
C ARG A 155 -5.76 6.21 7.27
N MET A 156 -4.68 6.07 6.50
CA MET A 156 -4.73 5.53 5.13
C MET A 156 -5.34 4.13 5.07
N ARG A 157 -5.13 3.28 6.10
CA ARG A 157 -5.76 1.96 6.18
C ARG A 157 -7.28 2.03 6.13
N TYR A 158 -7.90 3.01 6.81
CA TYR A 158 -9.35 3.19 6.75
C TYR A 158 -9.85 3.54 5.34
N TRP A 159 -9.15 4.45 4.64
CA TRP A 159 -9.49 4.82 3.27
C TRP A 159 -9.28 3.69 2.26
N VAL A 160 -8.24 2.87 2.45
CA VAL A 160 -8.04 1.66 1.65
C VAL A 160 -9.15 0.65 1.90
N ASN A 161 -9.57 0.42 3.14
CA ASN A 161 -10.69 -0.49 3.45
C ASN A 161 -12.02 0.02 2.86
N ILE A 162 -12.24 1.34 2.86
CA ILE A 162 -13.39 1.95 2.17
C ILE A 162 -13.30 1.72 0.66
N LYS A 163 -12.12 1.91 0.04
CA LYS A 163 -11.91 1.64 -1.38
C LYS A 163 -12.20 0.19 -1.74
N GLU A 164 -11.77 -0.74 -0.91
CA GLU A 164 -12.08 -2.17 -1.08
C GLU A 164 -13.58 -2.43 -0.95
N SER A 165 -14.26 -1.82 0.01
CA SER A 165 -15.71 -1.93 0.20
C SER A 165 -16.48 -1.39 -1.01
N LEU A 166 -16.07 -0.24 -1.55
CA LEU A 166 -16.62 0.32 -2.79
C LEU A 166 -16.37 -0.61 -3.98
N ASN A 167 -15.16 -1.14 -4.15
CA ASN A 167 -14.82 -2.04 -5.26
C ASN A 167 -15.56 -3.39 -5.20
N ASN A 168 -15.90 -3.85 -4.00
CA ASN A 168 -16.61 -5.10 -3.77
C ASN A 168 -18.13 -4.91 -3.63
N TRP A 169 -18.64 -3.68 -3.76
CA TRP A 169 -20.07 -3.42 -3.70
C TRP A 169 -20.78 -4.08 -4.88
N GLU A 170 -21.91 -4.71 -4.60
CA GLU A 170 -22.76 -5.35 -5.61
C GLU A 170 -24.23 -5.10 -5.29
N LYS A 171 -25.01 -4.72 -6.30
CA LYS A 171 -26.45 -4.47 -6.15
C LYS A 171 -27.19 -5.65 -5.53
N GLY A 172 -27.91 -5.38 -4.44
CA GLY A 172 -28.73 -6.37 -3.75
C GLY A 172 -27.96 -7.40 -2.92
N LYS A 173 -26.63 -7.24 -2.75
CA LYS A 173 -25.83 -8.01 -1.80
C LYS A 173 -25.47 -7.18 -0.58
N PRO A 174 -25.42 -7.79 0.62
CA PRO A 174 -24.92 -7.10 1.80
C PRO A 174 -23.43 -6.79 1.60
N VAL A 175 -23.04 -5.56 1.94
CA VAL A 175 -21.65 -5.11 1.89
C VAL A 175 -20.87 -5.80 3.01
N ILE A 176 -19.86 -6.60 2.67
CA ILE A 176 -18.96 -7.19 3.66
C ILE A 176 -17.84 -6.19 3.92
N LEU A 177 -17.96 -5.44 5.01
CA LEU A 177 -16.91 -4.53 5.45
C LEU A 177 -15.76 -5.34 6.07
N VAL A 178 -14.57 -5.22 5.50
CA VAL A 178 -13.35 -5.75 6.12
C VAL A 178 -12.97 -4.80 7.27
N HIS A 179 -12.94 -5.34 8.49
CA HIS A 179 -12.58 -4.62 9.71
C HIS A 179 -11.07 -4.56 9.88
#